data_AF-A0A9Q3V3V7-F1
#
_entry.id   AF-A0A9Q3V3V7-F1
#
_cell.length_a   1.000
_cell.length_b   1.000
_cell.length_c   1.000
_cell.angle_alpha   90.00
_cell.angle_beta   90.00
_cell.angle_gamma   90.00
#
_symmetry.space_group_name_H-M   'P 1'
#
loop_
_entity.id
_entity.type
_entity.pdbx_description
1 polymer ?
#
loop_
_entity_poly.entity_id
_entity_poly.type
_entity_poly.pdbx_seq_one_letter_code
_entity_poly.pdbx_strand_id
1 'polypeptide(L)'
;MKKHLLLLLCSILLILTSCRDNNDENIESKNQINFQLIGKGNLMGSSYAPPQNTAITNSTQWNNFLNQIDSSNNHPSSTFTETNIDFNQFMVILVVDSVYPNGGHSVDIMTIDENSQNIEVDVEKLLQGDVTTVITQPYHIVKIPKILKPVIFN
;
A
#
# COMPACT_ATOMS: atom_id res chain seq x y z
N MET A 1 43.93 55.66 -22.70
CA MET A 1 43.18 54.63 -23.47
C MET A 1 43.85 53.28 -23.26
N LYS A 2 43.28 52.35 -22.48
CA LYS A 2 43.61 50.89 -22.45
C LYS A 2 43.08 50.11 -21.22
N LYS A 3 42.54 50.76 -20.19
CA LYS A 3 42.06 50.04 -18.98
C LYS A 3 40.57 49.67 -18.99
N HIS A 4 39.75 50.32 -19.81
CA HIS A 4 38.32 50.00 -19.95
C HIS A 4 38.04 48.92 -21.00
N LEU A 5 39.01 48.61 -21.88
CA LEU A 5 38.87 47.56 -22.89
C LEU A 5 39.04 46.15 -22.30
N LEU A 6 39.75 46.03 -21.16
CA LEU A 6 39.97 44.73 -20.50
C LEU A 6 38.76 44.28 -19.65
N LEU A 7 37.96 45.22 -19.13
CA LEU A 7 36.76 44.90 -18.33
C LEU A 7 35.58 44.42 -19.19
N LEU A 8 35.52 44.85 -20.46
CA LEU A 8 34.46 44.45 -21.39
C LEU A 8 34.65 43.04 -21.98
N LEU A 9 35.87 42.49 -21.96
CA LEU A 9 36.14 41.12 -22.41
C LEU A 9 35.82 40.04 -21.35
N CYS A 10 35.81 40.37 -20.05
CA CYS A 10 35.44 39.40 -19.01
C CYS A 10 33.93 39.14 -18.93
N SER A 11 33.09 40.06 -19.41
CA SER A 11 31.62 39.94 -19.26
C SER A 11 30.95 39.04 -20.31
N ILE A 12 31.67 38.66 -21.37
CA ILE A 12 31.13 37.86 -22.48
C ILE A 12 31.35 36.34 -22.26
N LEU A 13 32.16 35.94 -21.28
CA LEU A 13 32.49 34.53 -21.05
C LEU A 13 31.51 33.76 -20.13
N LEU A 14 30.46 34.41 -19.63
CA LEU A 14 29.54 33.83 -18.64
C LEU A 14 28.22 33.26 -19.22
N ILE A 15 28.05 33.23 -20.55
CA ILE A 15 26.75 32.94 -21.17
C ILE A 15 26.62 31.52 -21.77
N LEU A 16 27.58 30.61 -21.56
CA LEU A 16 27.55 29.28 -22.21
C LEU A 16 27.42 28.08 -21.28
N THR A 17 27.06 28.27 -20.01
CA THR A 17 26.65 27.16 -19.14
C THR A 17 25.13 27.11 -19.01
N SER A 18 24.44 26.86 -20.11
CA SER A 18 23.08 26.33 -20.05
C SER A 18 23.21 24.85 -19.68
N CYS A 19 23.22 24.55 -18.37
CA CYS A 19 22.94 23.20 -17.91
C CYS A 19 21.55 22.84 -18.44
N ARG A 20 21.52 22.00 -19.46
CA ARG A 20 20.32 21.30 -19.88
C ARG A 20 20.12 20.22 -18.82
N ASP A 21 19.32 20.54 -17.80
CA ASP A 21 18.71 19.53 -16.95
C ASP A 21 17.82 18.68 -17.86
N ASN A 22 18.37 17.57 -18.35
CA ASN A 22 17.53 16.46 -18.78
C ASN A 22 17.02 15.83 -17.48
N ASN A 23 16.09 16.51 -16.80
CA ASN A 23 15.11 15.82 -15.98
C ASN A 23 14.15 15.14 -16.95
N ASP A 24 14.64 14.11 -17.66
CA ASP A 24 13.80 12.99 -18.04
C ASP A 24 13.49 12.26 -16.73
N GLU A 25 12.66 12.87 -15.89
CA GLU A 25 11.81 12.09 -15.01
C GLU A 25 10.98 11.25 -15.98
N ASN A 26 11.42 10.01 -16.23
CA ASN A 26 10.54 8.96 -16.70
C ASN A 26 9.47 8.84 -15.61
N ILE A 27 8.43 9.68 -15.71
CA ILE A 27 7.20 9.52 -14.96
C ILE A 27 6.64 8.22 -15.52
N GLU A 28 7.00 7.10 -14.87
CA GLU A 28 6.34 5.83 -15.16
C GLU A 28 4.85 6.09 -14.99
N SER A 29 4.12 5.91 -16.09
CA SER A 29 2.67 6.03 -16.09
C SER A 29 2.11 5.01 -15.10
N LYS A 30 1.68 5.48 -13.94
CA LYS A 30 0.96 4.68 -12.94
C LYS A 30 -0.53 4.75 -13.23
N ASN A 31 -1.15 3.59 -13.39
CA ASN A 31 -2.60 3.46 -13.53
C ASN A 31 -3.18 3.09 -12.17
N GLN A 32 -3.98 3.98 -11.59
CA GLN A 32 -4.66 3.69 -10.33
C GLN A 32 -5.71 2.59 -10.54
N ILE A 33 -5.64 1.54 -9.71
CA ILE A 33 -6.58 0.43 -9.69
C ILE A 33 -7.65 0.73 -8.64
N ASN A 34 -8.90 0.76 -9.07
CA ASN A 34 -10.04 0.78 -8.15
C ASN A 34 -10.13 -0.58 -7.42
N PHE A 35 -10.24 -0.52 -6.10
CA PHE A 35 -10.44 -1.69 -5.26
C PHE A 35 -11.80 -1.68 -4.58
N GLN A 36 -12.28 -2.87 -4.21
CA GLN A 36 -13.52 -3.05 -3.47
C GLN A 36 -13.20 -3.55 -2.06
N LEU A 37 -13.76 -2.90 -1.04
CA LEU A 37 -13.57 -3.29 0.35
C LEU A 37 -14.20 -4.67 0.62
N ILE A 38 -13.39 -5.59 1.14
CA ILE A 38 -13.85 -6.87 1.69
C ILE A 38 -14.11 -6.72 3.19
N GLY A 39 -13.14 -6.14 3.91
CA GLY A 39 -13.24 -5.97 5.35
C GLY A 39 -12.14 -5.07 5.88
N LYS A 40 -12.47 -4.31 6.93
CA LYS A 40 -11.51 -3.45 7.64
C LYS A 40 -11.93 -3.36 9.09
N GLY A 41 -10.98 -3.47 10.01
CA GLY A 41 -11.28 -3.46 11.43
C GLY A 41 -10.12 -3.96 12.27
N ASN A 42 -10.46 -4.56 13.40
CA ASN A 42 -9.51 -5.08 14.38
C ASN A 42 -9.82 -6.55 14.69
N LEU A 43 -8.83 -7.42 14.54
CA LEU A 43 -8.85 -8.76 15.12
C LEU A 43 -8.63 -8.65 16.63
N MET A 44 -9.31 -9.51 17.39
CA MET A 44 -9.35 -9.48 18.85
C MET A 44 -9.45 -10.89 19.42
N GLY A 45 -9.11 -11.05 20.70
CA GLY A 45 -9.33 -12.30 21.43
C GLY A 45 -8.44 -13.43 20.91
N SER A 46 -9.04 -14.52 20.42
CA SER A 46 -8.32 -15.68 19.87
C SER A 46 -8.09 -15.61 18.36
N SER A 47 -8.45 -14.50 17.71
CA SER A 47 -8.51 -14.38 16.25
C SER A 47 -7.32 -13.65 15.63
N TYR A 48 -6.19 -13.56 16.32
CA TYR A 48 -5.00 -12.90 15.79
C TYR A 48 -4.35 -13.71 14.66
N ALA A 49 -3.76 -13.01 13.70
CA ALA A 49 -2.97 -13.59 12.62
C ALA A 49 -1.52 -13.07 12.67
N PRO A 50 -0.54 -13.77 12.09
CA PRO A 50 0.78 -13.22 11.84
C PRO A 50 0.65 -11.91 11.05
N PRO A 51 1.35 -10.83 11.47
CA PRO A 51 1.41 -9.60 10.70
C PRO A 51 1.92 -9.90 9.29
N GLN A 52 1.21 -9.41 8.28
CA GLN A 52 1.51 -9.71 6.89
C GLN A 52 0.89 -8.70 5.93
N ASN A 53 1.62 -8.44 4.86
CA ASN A 53 1.12 -7.78 3.67
C ASN A 53 1.24 -8.78 2.53
N THR A 54 0.13 -9.20 1.95
CA THR A 54 0.16 -10.26 0.93
C THR A 54 -0.92 -10.12 -0.12
N ALA A 55 -0.58 -10.60 -1.32
CA ALA A 55 -1.49 -10.74 -2.43
C ALA A 55 -1.97 -12.19 -2.51
N ILE A 56 -3.24 -12.42 -2.21
CA ILE A 56 -3.87 -13.75 -2.27
C ILE A 56 -4.47 -13.94 -3.66
N THR A 57 -4.00 -14.95 -4.38
CA THR A 57 -4.33 -15.16 -5.81
C THR A 57 -5.13 -16.42 -6.08
N ASN A 58 -5.44 -17.19 -5.03
CA ASN A 58 -6.22 -18.43 -5.10
C ASN A 58 -7.03 -18.68 -3.82
N SER A 59 -8.04 -19.54 -3.97
CA SER A 59 -8.97 -19.91 -2.89
C SER A 59 -8.30 -20.66 -1.74
N THR A 60 -7.25 -21.44 -1.99
CA THR A 60 -6.53 -22.17 -0.93
C THR A 60 -5.90 -21.21 0.06
N GLN A 61 -5.16 -20.20 -0.43
CA GLN A 61 -4.57 -19.17 0.43
C GLN A 61 -5.63 -18.38 1.18
N TRP A 62 -6.74 -18.04 0.52
CA TRP A 62 -7.83 -17.29 1.12
C TRP A 62 -8.50 -18.08 2.24
N ASN A 63 -8.85 -19.34 1.99
CA ASN A 63 -9.46 -20.22 2.99
C ASN A 63 -8.51 -20.48 4.16
N ASN A 64 -7.20 -20.57 3.92
CA ASN A 64 -6.22 -20.68 5.00
C ASN A 64 -6.23 -19.45 5.90
N PHE A 65 -6.32 -18.24 5.33
CA PHE A 65 -6.44 -17.00 6.09
C PHE A 65 -7.77 -16.94 6.87
N LEU A 66 -8.89 -17.28 6.24
CA LEU A 66 -10.20 -17.31 6.92
C LEU A 66 -10.19 -18.27 8.11
N ASN A 67 -9.68 -19.50 7.92
CA ASN A 67 -9.56 -20.49 8.99
C ASN A 67 -8.58 -20.08 10.09
N GLN A 68 -7.65 -19.16 9.81
CA GLN A 68 -6.70 -18.66 10.79
C GLN A 68 -7.33 -17.62 11.72
N ILE A 69 -8.19 -16.74 11.19
CA ILE A 69 -8.83 -15.68 11.98
C ILE A 69 -10.14 -16.13 12.62
N ASP A 70 -10.83 -17.11 12.03
CA ASP A 70 -12.06 -17.66 12.60
C ASP A 70 -11.75 -18.74 13.64
N SER A 71 -12.50 -18.70 14.74
CA SER A 71 -12.41 -19.62 15.86
C SER A 71 -13.81 -20.02 16.30
N SER A 72 -13.94 -21.06 17.13
CA SER A 72 -15.24 -21.62 17.53
C SER A 72 -16.24 -20.60 18.10
N ASN A 73 -15.75 -19.53 18.74
CA ASN A 73 -16.59 -18.51 19.38
C ASN A 73 -16.40 -17.10 18.79
N ASN A 74 -15.51 -16.92 17.82
CA ASN A 74 -15.28 -15.62 17.18
C ASN A 74 -14.99 -15.81 15.69
N HIS A 75 -15.81 -15.20 14.83
CA HIS A 75 -15.76 -15.38 13.39
C HIS A 75 -15.62 -14.01 12.69
N PRO A 76 -14.45 -13.35 12.75
CA PRO A 76 -14.25 -12.05 12.10
C PRO A 76 -14.66 -12.04 10.62
N SER A 77 -14.48 -13.16 9.91
CA SER A 77 -14.85 -13.27 8.49
C SER A 77 -16.34 -13.07 8.22
N SER A 78 -17.21 -13.32 9.21
CA SER A 78 -18.66 -13.13 9.08
C SER A 78 -19.06 -11.67 8.89
N THR A 79 -18.16 -10.74 9.20
CA THR A 79 -18.35 -9.30 9.00
C THR A 79 -17.88 -8.82 7.63
N PHE A 80 -17.22 -9.68 6.85
CA PHE A 80 -16.72 -9.32 5.53
C PHE A 80 -17.89 -9.19 4.56
N THR A 81 -17.79 -8.24 3.63
CA THR A 81 -18.80 -8.01 2.59
C THR A 81 -18.90 -9.18 1.61
N GLU A 82 -17.79 -9.92 1.43
CA GLU A 82 -17.69 -11.05 0.52
C GLU A 82 -16.59 -12.02 0.96
N THR A 83 -16.91 -13.31 1.03
CA THR A 83 -15.94 -14.38 1.30
C THR A 83 -15.82 -15.39 0.15
N ASN A 84 -16.81 -15.43 -0.75
CA ASN A 84 -16.80 -16.27 -1.94
C ASN A 84 -16.28 -15.48 -3.15
N ILE A 85 -14.98 -15.56 -3.40
CA ILE A 85 -14.28 -14.76 -4.42
C ILE A 85 -13.96 -15.62 -5.64
N ASP A 86 -14.30 -15.13 -6.84
CA ASP A 86 -13.83 -15.75 -8.09
C ASP A 86 -12.37 -15.36 -8.37
N PHE A 87 -11.44 -16.23 -7.96
CA PHE A 87 -10.01 -16.04 -8.18
C PHE A 87 -9.55 -16.21 -9.64
N ASN A 88 -10.45 -16.48 -10.59
CA ASN A 88 -10.15 -16.33 -12.01
C ASN A 88 -10.25 -14.87 -12.46
N GLN A 89 -11.10 -14.07 -11.79
CA GLN A 89 -11.36 -12.68 -12.14
C GLN A 89 -10.71 -11.69 -11.17
N PHE A 90 -10.55 -12.07 -9.91
CA PHE A 90 -10.09 -11.20 -8.84
C PHE A 90 -8.90 -11.78 -8.06
N MET A 91 -8.20 -10.90 -7.36
CA MET A 91 -7.24 -11.25 -6.31
C MET A 91 -7.48 -10.34 -5.10
N VAL A 92 -6.99 -10.76 -3.94
CA VAL A 92 -7.17 -10.05 -2.68
C VAL A 92 -5.85 -9.44 -2.24
N ILE A 93 -5.90 -8.18 -1.84
CA ILE A 93 -4.81 -7.50 -1.13
C ILE A 93 -5.17 -7.49 0.35
N LEU A 94 -4.36 -8.19 1.14
CA LEU A 94 -4.54 -8.37 2.57
C LEU A 94 -3.39 -7.68 3.32
N VAL A 95 -3.75 -6.80 4.24
CA VAL A 95 -2.82 -6.17 5.18
C VAL A 95 -3.31 -6.45 6.59
N VAL A 96 -2.44 -7.05 7.41
CA VAL A 96 -2.64 -7.30 8.84
C VAL A 96 -1.45 -6.72 9.58
N ASP A 97 -1.70 -5.78 10.48
CA ASP A 97 -0.65 -5.13 11.25
C ASP A 97 -0.26 -5.97 12.49
N SER A 98 0.60 -5.39 13.33
CA SER A 98 0.99 -5.93 14.63
C SER A 98 -0.16 -5.95 15.63
N VAL A 99 -0.02 -6.78 16.66
CA VAL A 99 -0.92 -6.75 17.82
C VAL A 99 -0.51 -5.59 18.73
N TYR A 100 -1.46 -4.76 19.10
CA TYR A 100 -1.28 -3.60 19.97
C TYR A 100 -1.94 -3.83 21.34
N PRO A 101 -1.33 -3.36 22.45
CA PRO A 101 -1.87 -3.52 23.80
C PRO A 101 -3.06 -2.59 24.12
N ASN A 102 -3.41 -1.70 23.20
CA ASN A 102 -4.46 -0.71 23.29
C ASN A 102 -5.28 -0.66 21.99
N GLY A 103 -6.47 -0.06 22.06
CA GLY A 103 -7.33 0.14 20.90
C GLY A 103 -7.00 1.41 20.13
N GLY A 104 -7.83 1.74 19.15
CA GLY A 104 -7.72 2.98 18.38
C GLY A 104 -6.64 2.98 17.30
N HIS A 105 -6.09 1.82 16.94
CA HIS A 105 -5.14 1.69 15.83
C HIS A 105 -5.85 1.38 14.51
N SER A 106 -5.23 1.76 13.40
CA SER A 106 -5.67 1.35 12.06
C SER A 106 -4.49 1.03 11.16
N VAL A 107 -4.78 0.20 10.14
CA VAL A 107 -3.92 0.03 8.98
C VAL A 107 -4.79 0.19 7.75
N ASP A 108 -4.27 0.86 6.73
CA ASP A 108 -5.05 1.49 5.70
C ASP A 108 -4.36 1.31 4.34
N ILE A 109 -4.92 0.48 3.45
CA ILE A 109 -4.58 0.49 2.03
C ILE A 109 -5.12 1.81 1.45
N MET A 110 -4.21 2.68 1.02
CA MET A 110 -4.51 4.02 0.53
C MET A 110 -4.72 4.02 -0.97
N THR A 111 -3.74 3.49 -1.71
CA THR A 111 -3.79 3.35 -3.16
C THR A 111 -3.28 1.98 -3.59
N ILE A 112 -3.69 1.59 -4.78
CA ILE A 112 -3.15 0.45 -5.51
C ILE A 112 -2.90 0.95 -6.92
N ASP A 113 -1.63 1.01 -7.31
CA ASP A 113 -1.20 1.61 -8.57
C ASP A 113 -0.42 0.58 -9.39
N GLU A 114 -0.78 0.43 -10.67
CA GLU A 114 -0.09 -0.45 -11.60
C GLU A 114 0.86 0.34 -12.48
N ASN A 115 2.13 -0.06 -12.51
CA ASN A 115 3.11 0.43 -13.48
C ASN A 115 3.50 -0.69 -14.46
N SER A 116 4.54 -0.46 -15.27
CA SER A 116 4.99 -1.42 -16.27
C SER A 116 5.52 -2.74 -15.68
N GLN A 117 6.05 -2.70 -14.46
CA GLN A 117 6.78 -3.79 -13.80
C GLN A 117 5.97 -4.50 -12.72
N ASN A 118 5.19 -3.77 -11.93
CA ASN A 118 4.57 -4.25 -10.69
C ASN A 118 3.28 -3.49 -10.35
N ILE A 119 2.62 -3.97 -9.29
CA ILE A 119 1.53 -3.29 -8.60
C ILE A 119 2.11 -2.78 -7.28
N GLU A 120 2.00 -1.49 -7.04
CA GLU A 120 2.39 -0.84 -5.80
C GLU A 120 1.16 -0.65 -4.92
N VAL A 121 1.23 -1.11 -3.68
CA VAL A 121 0.18 -0.94 -2.66
C VAL A 121 0.73 -0.03 -1.59
N ASP A 122 0.15 1.16 -1.46
CA ASP A 122 0.51 2.11 -0.42
C ASP A 122 -0.27 1.81 0.86
N VAL A 123 0.44 1.62 1.97
CA VAL A 123 -0.14 1.24 3.25
C VAL A 123 0.23 2.24 4.33
N GLU A 124 -0.78 2.87 4.92
CA GLU A 124 -0.59 3.80 6.04
C GLU A 124 -1.19 3.26 7.34
N LYS A 125 -0.75 3.83 8.46
CA LYS A 125 -1.36 3.64 9.77
C LYS A 125 -1.99 4.97 10.19
N LEU A 126 -3.20 5.22 9.72
CA LEU A 126 -3.85 6.53 9.90
C LEU A 126 -4.15 6.82 11.38
N LEU A 127 -4.41 5.78 12.17
CA LEU A 127 -4.62 5.88 13.62
C LEU A 127 -3.53 5.11 14.38
N GLN A 128 -2.97 5.76 15.41
CA GLN A 128 -1.81 5.29 16.18
C GLN A 128 -2.18 4.84 17.61
N GLY A 129 -3.46 4.59 17.85
CA GLY A 129 -3.97 4.14 19.14
C GLY A 129 -4.58 5.26 19.99
N ASP A 130 -5.33 4.84 20.99
CA ASP A 130 -5.92 5.70 22.01
C ASP A 130 -5.68 5.15 23.43
N VAL A 131 -6.33 5.73 24.44
CA VAL A 131 -6.18 5.34 25.86
C VAL A 131 -6.98 4.08 26.24
N THR A 132 -7.66 3.42 25.30
CA THR A 132 -8.44 2.21 25.59
C THR A 132 -7.54 1.00 25.81
N THR A 133 -7.78 0.23 26.86
CA THR A 133 -6.91 -0.90 27.24
C THR A 133 -7.32 -2.22 26.57
N VAL A 134 -7.84 -2.16 25.34
CA VAL A 134 -8.30 -3.34 24.60
C VAL A 134 -7.19 -3.77 23.64
N ILE A 135 -6.74 -5.02 23.74
CA ILE A 135 -5.75 -5.57 22.81
C ILE A 135 -6.40 -5.76 21.44
N THR A 136 -5.81 -5.17 20.40
CA THR A 136 -6.35 -5.18 19.04
C THR A 136 -5.26 -5.45 18.00
N GLN A 137 -5.66 -5.95 16.84
CA GLN A 137 -4.78 -6.10 15.69
C GLN A 137 -5.48 -5.57 14.43
N PRO A 138 -5.10 -4.38 13.93
CA PRO A 138 -5.70 -3.80 12.74
C PRO A 138 -5.52 -4.65 11.48
N TYR A 139 -6.53 -4.64 10.62
CA TYR A 139 -6.46 -5.22 9.29
C TYR A 139 -7.25 -4.41 8.26
N HIS A 140 -6.84 -4.52 7.00
CA HIS A 140 -7.57 -4.01 5.84
C HIS A 140 -7.43 -4.98 4.67
N ILE A 141 -8.57 -5.38 4.11
CA ILE A 141 -8.71 -6.37 3.04
C ILE A 141 -9.53 -5.77 1.92
N VAL A 142 -8.97 -5.76 0.72
CA VAL A 142 -9.66 -5.31 -0.48
C VAL A 142 -9.48 -6.32 -1.60
N LYS A 143 -10.37 -6.32 -2.58
CA LYS A 143 -10.18 -7.05 -3.83
C LYS A 143 -9.96 -6.11 -5.00
N ILE A 144 -9.14 -6.59 -5.94
CA ILE A 144 -8.85 -5.93 -7.22
C ILE A 144 -9.02 -6.94 -8.36
N PRO A 145 -9.19 -6.48 -9.62
CA PRO A 145 -9.07 -7.35 -10.78
C PRO A 145 -7.75 -8.15 -10.73
N LYS A 146 -7.80 -9.40 -11.17
CA LYS A 146 -6.62 -10.27 -11.19
C LYS A 146 -5.61 -9.77 -12.22
N ILE A 147 -4.41 -9.46 -11.74
CA ILE A 147 -3.30 -8.98 -12.58
C ILE A 147 -2.08 -9.85 -12.28
N LEU A 148 -1.41 -10.32 -13.34
CA LEU A 148 -0.24 -11.20 -13.24
C LEU A 148 1.05 -10.38 -13.18
N LYS A 149 1.15 -9.51 -12.18
CA LYS A 149 2.36 -8.73 -11.87
C LYS A 149 2.75 -8.92 -10.40
N PRO A 150 4.04 -8.79 -10.06
CA PRO A 150 4.47 -8.74 -8.66
C PRO A 150 3.74 -7.63 -7.91
N VAL A 151 3.36 -7.88 -6.66
CA VAL A 151 2.78 -6.88 -5.76
C VAL A 151 3.85 -6.45 -4.76
N ILE A 152 4.07 -5.15 -4.65
CA ILE A 152 5.01 -4.52 -3.73
C ILE A 152 4.20 -3.66 -2.75
N PHE A 153 4.54 -3.75 -1.46
CA PHE A 153 3.91 -2.95 -0.42
C PHE A 153 4.90 -1.90 0.06
N ASN A 154 4.46 -0.65 0.09
CA ASN A 154 5.22 0.50 0.56
C ASN A 154 4.77 0.95 1.95
#